data_AF-A0A6B1I2X4-F1
#
_entry.id   AF-A0A6B1I2X4-F1
#
_cell.length_a   1.000
_cell.length_b   1.000
_cell.length_c   1.000
_cell.angle_alpha   90.00
_cell.angle_beta   90.00
_cell.angle_gamma   90.00
#
_symmetry.space_group_name_H-M   'P 1'
#
loop_
_entity.id
_entity.type
_entity.pdbx_description
1 polymer ?
#
loop_
_entity_poly.entity_id
_entity_poly.type
_entity_poly.pdbx_seq_one_letter_code
_entity_poly.pdbx_strand_id
1 'polypeptide(L)'
;ALLVEAFHRRWRVQEDAAIGIVFTALFALGVVIITAYAGQVDLDQECVLYGEIAYTPWDLLLWGDQSLGPRPVWILGAMLAINLTVIALLYKEFKISAFDPALAMSVGINATLMHYLLMGLVALTTVASFESVGAILVVAMLIVPGAAAYLWSDRLIAVIGLAVFFGIVSAVAGYFLASLWNSSIAGAMVVVIGGIFLFSLLFSPNQGVLARVYQRVRLSLQVAQDHMLLALVRREEKEAERAGLRPAELVAAAAVWSPLAQLAFGSLRRRQLLVQANGVVELSAKGQQVALRLLRHHRLWETYMSHLGLPEDHVHDPADAIEHFIGGELAAELGAQISDEQDPQGKQIPPSN
;
A
#
# COMPACT_ATOMS: atom_id res chain seq x y z
N ALA A 1 -3.61 22.48 -14.36
CA ALA A 1 -4.34 22.65 -13.08
C ALA A 1 -5.70 23.30 -13.29
N LEU A 2 -5.79 24.60 -13.57
CA LEU A 2 -7.08 25.31 -13.70
C LEU A 2 -8.03 24.71 -14.75
N LEU A 3 -7.50 24.34 -15.93
CA LEU A 3 -8.30 23.69 -16.97
C LEU A 3 -8.77 22.28 -16.60
N VAL A 4 -7.95 21.52 -15.87
CA VAL A 4 -8.30 20.19 -15.37
C VAL A 4 -9.43 20.29 -14.34
N GLU A 5 -9.30 21.21 -13.38
CA GLU A 5 -10.31 21.48 -12.35
C GLU A 5 -11.62 21.99 -12.96
N ALA A 6 -11.53 22.88 -13.96
CA ALA A 6 -12.69 23.34 -14.71
C ALA A 6 -13.38 22.17 -15.43
N PHE A 7 -12.61 21.24 -16.00
CA PHE A 7 -13.13 20.03 -16.63
C PHE A 7 -13.86 19.13 -15.64
N HIS A 8 -13.22 18.88 -14.49
CA HIS A 8 -13.77 18.07 -13.42
C HIS A 8 -15.06 18.67 -12.85
N ARG A 9 -15.06 19.96 -12.47
CA ARG A 9 -16.23 20.62 -11.88
C ARG A 9 -17.39 20.81 -12.85
N ARG A 10 -17.12 21.19 -14.10
CA ARG A 10 -18.17 21.57 -15.05
C ARG A 10 -18.76 20.38 -15.78
N TRP A 11 -17.96 19.36 -16.09
CA TRP A 11 -18.40 18.18 -16.86
C TRP A 11 -18.34 16.87 -16.07
N ARG A 12 -18.01 16.90 -14.78
CA ARG A 12 -17.96 15.72 -13.89
C ARG A 12 -17.09 14.58 -14.42
N VAL A 13 -16.08 14.92 -15.23
CA VAL A 13 -15.08 13.97 -15.71
C VAL A 13 -14.16 13.60 -14.54
N GLN A 14 -13.80 12.33 -14.37
CA GLN A 14 -12.84 11.90 -13.34
C GLN A 14 -11.53 12.71 -13.45
N GLU A 15 -10.96 13.13 -12.32
CA GLU A 15 -9.74 13.97 -12.29
C GLU A 15 -8.60 13.36 -13.12
N ASP A 16 -8.35 12.06 -12.98
CA ASP A 16 -7.31 11.36 -13.72
C ASP A 16 -7.50 11.42 -15.24
N ALA A 17 -8.75 11.29 -15.70
CA ALA A 17 -9.10 11.41 -17.11
C ALA A 17 -8.99 12.86 -17.60
N ALA A 18 -9.38 13.84 -16.78
CA ALA A 18 -9.24 15.26 -17.09
C ALA A 18 -7.77 15.68 -17.20
N ILE A 19 -6.90 15.17 -16.32
CA ILE A 19 -5.45 15.38 -16.39
C ILE A 19 -4.92 14.85 -17.71
N GLY A 20 -5.24 13.60 -18.06
CA GLY A 20 -4.79 12.96 -19.30
C GLY A 20 -5.22 13.73 -20.55
N ILE A 21 -6.49 14.11 -20.66
CA ILE A 21 -7.04 14.83 -21.82
C ILE A 21 -6.41 16.21 -21.96
N VAL A 22 -6.40 17.00 -20.88
CA VAL A 22 -5.91 18.39 -20.93
C VAL A 22 -4.40 18.41 -21.18
N PHE A 23 -3.63 17.54 -20.52
CA PHE A 23 -2.19 17.44 -20.73
C PHE A 23 -1.87 17.05 -22.17
N THR A 24 -2.50 15.98 -22.69
CA THR A 24 -2.25 15.50 -24.05
C THR A 24 -2.63 16.54 -25.09
N ALA A 25 -3.76 17.24 -24.91
CA ALA A 25 -4.21 18.28 -25.84
C ALA A 25 -3.28 19.50 -25.86
N LEU A 26 -2.89 20.02 -24.69
CA LEU A 26 -1.96 21.15 -24.60
C LEU A 26 -0.55 20.78 -25.07
N PHE A 27 -0.09 19.57 -24.76
CA PHE A 27 1.20 19.07 -25.22
C PHE A 27 1.23 18.93 -26.74
N ALA A 28 0.23 18.27 -27.34
CA ALA A 28 0.11 18.16 -28.78
C ALA A 28 0.00 19.54 -29.46
N LEU A 29 -0.77 20.47 -28.88
CA LEU A 29 -0.86 21.85 -29.36
C LEU A 29 0.51 22.55 -29.32
N GLY A 30 1.25 22.40 -28.21
CA GLY A 30 2.61 22.95 -28.07
C GLY A 30 3.57 22.41 -29.11
N VAL A 31 3.58 21.09 -29.33
CA VAL A 31 4.39 20.44 -30.37
C VAL A 31 4.02 20.94 -31.76
N VAL A 32 2.73 21.09 -32.08
CA VAL A 32 2.26 21.62 -33.37
C VAL A 32 2.71 23.07 -33.58
N ILE A 33 2.61 23.93 -32.55
CA ILE A 33 3.04 25.33 -32.64
C ILE A 33 4.55 25.42 -32.90
N ILE A 34 5.36 24.64 -32.16
CA ILE A 34 6.82 24.61 -32.34
C ILE A 34 7.14 24.11 -33.75
N THR A 35 6.53 23.02 -34.18
CA THR A 35 6.78 22.43 -35.51
C THR A 35 6.37 23.38 -36.64
N ALA A 36 5.27 24.13 -36.48
CA ALA A 36 4.73 25.01 -37.50
C ALA A 36 5.46 26.37 -37.61
N TYR A 37 5.94 26.91 -36.49
CA TYR A 37 6.47 28.29 -36.44
C TYR A 37 7.94 28.40 -36.06
N ALA A 38 8.57 27.34 -35.55
CA ALA A 38 9.96 27.37 -35.09
C ALA A 38 10.93 26.56 -35.94
N GLY A 39 10.54 26.08 -37.13
CA GLY A 39 11.40 25.31 -38.04
C GLY A 39 12.62 26.05 -38.63
N GLN A 40 12.85 27.32 -38.26
CA GLN A 40 14.00 28.13 -38.64
C GLN A 40 14.91 28.51 -37.46
N VAL A 41 14.60 28.01 -36.26
CA VAL A 41 15.41 28.16 -35.05
C VAL A 41 15.84 26.74 -34.67
N ASP A 42 17.13 26.51 -34.40
CA ASP A 42 17.63 25.24 -33.83
C ASP A 42 17.07 25.06 -32.40
N LEU A 43 15.77 24.84 -32.28
CA LEU A 43 15.12 24.36 -31.08
C LEU A 43 15.22 22.85 -31.11
N ASP A 44 16.32 22.34 -30.58
CA ASP A 44 16.48 20.90 -30.40
C ASP A 44 15.38 20.42 -29.44
N GLN A 45 14.46 19.58 -29.96
CA GLN A 45 13.35 19.05 -29.16
C GLN A 45 13.87 18.28 -27.95
N GLU A 46 15.08 17.73 -28.06
CA GLU A 46 15.79 17.05 -26.99
C GLU A 46 16.15 18.01 -25.84
N CYS A 47 16.64 19.22 -26.15
CA CYS A 47 16.96 20.25 -25.14
C CYS A 47 15.71 20.75 -24.38
N VAL A 48 14.56 20.84 -25.05
CA VAL A 48 13.30 21.33 -24.45
C VAL A 48 12.58 20.24 -23.64
N LEU A 49 12.53 19.00 -24.14
CA LEU A 49 11.82 17.90 -23.46
C LEU A 49 12.61 17.31 -22.29
N TYR A 50 13.90 17.07 -22.48
CA TYR A 50 14.74 16.46 -21.44
C TYR A 50 15.32 17.50 -20.48
N GLY A 51 15.38 18.77 -20.89
CA GLY A 51 16.08 19.81 -20.16
C GLY A 51 17.58 19.56 -20.15
N GLU A 52 18.39 20.60 -20.37
CA GLU A 52 19.82 20.42 -20.28
C GLU A 52 20.36 20.86 -18.93
N ILE A 53 20.06 20.07 -17.89
CA ILE A 53 20.64 20.27 -16.54
C ILE A 53 22.17 20.36 -16.61
N ALA A 54 22.76 19.67 -17.58
CA ALA A 54 24.19 19.74 -17.88
C ALA A 54 24.71 21.18 -18.04
N TYR A 55 23.90 22.11 -18.56
CA TYR A 55 24.30 23.51 -18.82
C TYR A 55 24.02 24.48 -17.70
N THR A 56 23.32 24.03 -16.66
CA THR A 56 23.09 24.83 -15.45
C THR A 56 24.38 25.45 -14.87
N PRO A 57 25.54 24.76 -14.82
CA PRO A 57 26.78 25.34 -14.32
C PRO A 57 27.29 26.55 -15.13
N TRP A 58 26.89 26.70 -16.40
CA TRP A 58 27.33 27.79 -17.28
C TRP A 58 26.34 28.96 -17.33
N ASP A 59 25.09 28.79 -16.86
CA ASP A 59 24.12 29.88 -16.68
C ASP A 59 24.38 30.62 -15.37
N LEU A 60 25.39 31.50 -15.37
CA LEU A 60 25.88 32.19 -14.18
C LEU A 60 25.12 33.49 -13.90
N LEU A 61 24.76 33.69 -12.64
CA LEU A 61 24.27 34.97 -12.14
C LEU A 61 25.46 35.87 -11.80
N LEU A 62 25.61 36.97 -12.54
CA LEU A 62 26.65 37.97 -12.30
C LEU A 62 26.08 39.12 -11.46
N TRP A 63 26.77 39.47 -10.38
CA TRP A 63 26.52 40.72 -9.65
C TRP A 63 27.79 41.57 -9.69
N GLY A 64 27.78 42.57 -10.57
CA GLY A 64 29.01 43.27 -10.95
C GLY A 64 29.96 42.31 -11.66
N ASP A 65 31.24 42.32 -11.27
CA ASP A 65 32.29 41.45 -11.83
C ASP A 65 32.42 40.09 -11.12
N GLN A 66 31.58 39.79 -10.12
CA GLN A 66 31.63 38.55 -9.37
C GLN A 66 30.50 37.60 -9.78
N SER A 67 30.86 36.34 -10.06
CA SER A 67 29.90 35.27 -10.29
C SER A 67 29.37 34.72 -8.98
N LEU A 68 28.05 34.77 -8.80
CA LEU A 68 27.33 34.23 -7.65
C LEU A 68 26.92 32.76 -7.85
N GLY A 69 27.42 32.13 -8.90
CA GLY A 69 27.08 30.76 -9.28
C GLY A 69 25.85 30.67 -10.18
N PRO A 70 25.33 29.46 -10.40
CA PRO A 70 24.25 29.21 -11.36
C PRO A 70 22.94 29.94 -11.00
N ARG A 71 22.37 30.67 -11.95
CA ARG A 71 21.06 31.32 -11.82
C ARG A 71 19.95 30.34 -11.41
N PRO A 72 19.85 29.10 -11.96
CA PRO A 72 18.81 28.15 -11.56
C PRO A 72 18.84 27.77 -10.08
N VAL A 73 20.03 27.73 -9.46
CA VAL A 73 20.17 27.41 -8.03
C VAL A 73 19.51 28.50 -7.18
N TRP A 74 19.63 29.77 -7.57
CA TRP A 74 18.98 30.87 -6.87
C TRP A 74 17.47 30.89 -7.07
N ILE A 75 16.99 30.65 -8.29
CA ILE A 75 15.54 30.61 -8.59
C ILE A 75 14.86 29.43 -7.86
N LEU A 76 15.40 28.22 -8.01
CA LEU A 76 14.85 27.02 -7.37
C LEU A 76 15.07 27.02 -5.86
N GLY A 77 16.19 27.58 -5.39
CA GLY A 77 16.45 27.78 -3.96
C GLY A 77 15.45 28.75 -3.32
N ALA A 78 15.12 29.85 -4.00
CA ALA A 78 14.08 30.77 -3.54
C ALA A 78 12.69 30.09 -3.51
N MET A 79 12.35 29.32 -4.55
CA MET A 79 11.09 28.54 -4.57
C MET A 79 11.05 27.49 -3.46
N LEU A 80 12.15 26.78 -3.20
CA LEU A 80 12.25 25.85 -2.08
C LEU A 80 12.01 26.55 -0.75
N ALA A 81 12.63 27.72 -0.53
CA ALA A 81 12.45 28.50 0.70
C ALA A 81 11.00 28.97 0.88
N ILE A 82 10.35 29.45 -0.20
CA ILE A 82 8.94 29.83 -0.19
C ILE A 82 8.06 28.63 0.16
N ASN A 83 8.24 27.49 -0.52
CA ASN A 83 7.48 26.27 -0.29
C ASN A 83 7.63 25.77 1.14
N LEU A 84 8.86 25.69 1.66
CA LEU A 84 9.13 25.29 3.04
C LEU A 84 8.48 26.24 4.04
N THR A 85 8.55 27.55 3.80
CA THR A 85 7.94 28.56 4.69
C THR A 85 6.43 28.41 4.72
N VAL A 86 5.78 28.32 3.55
CA VAL A 86 4.31 28.20 3.47
C VAL A 86 3.84 26.87 4.05
N ILE A 87 4.50 25.75 3.74
CA ILE A 87 4.15 24.44 4.28
C ILE A 87 4.38 24.40 5.80
N ALA A 88 5.46 24.97 6.32
CA ALA A 88 5.72 24.99 7.76
C ALA A 88 4.71 25.84 8.53
N LEU A 89 4.35 27.02 8.01
CA LEU A 89 3.38 27.92 8.64
C LEU A 89 1.95 27.38 8.58
N LEU A 90 1.57 26.76 7.47
CA LEU A 90 0.21 26.27 7.21
C LEU A 90 0.07 24.75 7.29
N TYR A 91 1.00 24.06 7.98
CA TYR A 91 1.04 22.59 8.01
C TYR A 91 -0.26 21.98 8.51
N LYS A 92 -0.82 22.54 9.60
CA LYS A 92 -2.04 22.05 10.24
C LYS A 92 -3.26 22.27 9.33
N GLU A 93 -3.33 23.39 8.63
CA GLU A 93 -4.39 23.73 7.69
C GLU A 93 -4.35 22.82 6.47
N PHE A 94 -3.17 22.64 5.85
CA PHE A 94 -3.00 21.69 4.75
C PHE A 94 -3.34 20.26 5.16
N LYS A 95 -2.91 19.83 6.35
CA LYS A 95 -3.21 18.49 6.85
C LYS A 95 -4.71 18.25 6.98
N ILE A 96 -5.45 19.11 7.70
CA ILE A 96 -6.89 18.89 7.91
C ILE A 96 -7.64 19.04 6.57
N SER A 97 -7.31 20.06 5.77
CA SER A 97 -7.98 20.28 4.49
C SER A 97 -7.76 19.16 3.48
N ALA A 98 -6.61 18.47 3.51
CA ALA A 98 -6.31 17.36 2.60
C ALA A 98 -6.99 16.03 3.01
N PHE A 99 -7.12 15.77 4.32
CA PHE A 99 -7.70 14.49 4.80
C PHE A 99 -9.20 14.58 5.11
N ASP A 100 -9.70 15.75 5.52
CA ASP A 100 -11.12 15.99 5.80
C ASP A 100 -11.50 17.46 5.52
N PRO A 101 -11.87 17.79 4.26
CA PRO A 101 -12.32 19.12 3.88
C PRO A 101 -13.57 19.59 4.64
N ALA A 102 -14.45 18.68 5.04
CA ALA A 102 -15.68 19.01 5.76
C ALA A 102 -15.37 19.43 7.20
N LEU A 103 -14.51 18.68 7.88
CA LEU A 103 -13.98 19.03 9.19
C LEU A 103 -13.21 20.36 9.14
N ALA A 104 -12.37 20.56 8.12
CA ALA A 104 -11.64 21.82 7.93
C ALA A 104 -12.61 23.02 7.91
N MET A 105 -13.66 22.95 7.10
CA MET A 105 -14.68 23.99 6.99
C MET A 105 -15.45 24.19 8.31
N SER A 106 -15.73 23.11 9.06
CA SER A 106 -16.44 23.18 10.34
C SER A 106 -15.64 23.90 11.44
N VAL A 107 -14.31 23.82 11.40
CA VAL A 107 -13.38 24.48 12.34
C VAL A 107 -12.98 25.89 11.85
N GLY A 108 -13.58 26.37 10.76
CA GLY A 108 -13.33 27.71 10.21
C GLY A 108 -12.15 27.83 9.24
N ILE A 109 -11.56 26.70 8.82
CA ILE A 109 -10.49 26.67 7.81
C ILE A 109 -11.14 26.59 6.42
N ASN A 110 -10.84 27.57 5.56
CA ASN A 110 -11.32 27.55 4.19
C ASN A 110 -10.54 26.52 3.35
N ALA A 111 -11.07 25.30 3.25
CA ALA A 111 -10.47 24.20 2.49
C ALA A 111 -10.27 24.54 1.00
N THR A 112 -11.16 25.37 0.43
CA THR A 112 -11.04 25.79 -0.98
C THR A 112 -9.84 26.70 -1.20
N LEU A 113 -9.59 27.64 -0.29
CA LEU A 113 -8.41 28.50 -0.32
C LEU A 113 -7.12 27.67 -0.17
N MET A 114 -7.10 26.71 0.76
CA MET A 114 -5.93 25.84 0.96
C MET A 114 -5.64 25.00 -0.28
N HIS A 115 -6.67 24.44 -0.91
CA HIS A 115 -6.52 23.72 -2.17
C HIS A 115 -5.91 24.60 -3.27
N TYR A 116 -6.45 25.81 -3.52
CA TYR A 116 -5.90 26.68 -4.55
C TYR A 116 -4.50 27.20 -4.22
N LEU A 117 -4.19 27.42 -2.94
CA LEU A 117 -2.84 27.78 -2.50
C LEU A 117 -1.85 26.65 -2.81
N LEU A 118 -2.19 25.40 -2.46
CA LEU A 118 -1.36 24.24 -2.76
C LEU A 118 -1.16 24.08 -4.28
N MET A 119 -2.24 24.15 -5.05
CA MET A 119 -2.19 24.05 -6.51
C MET A 119 -1.37 25.19 -7.13
N GLY A 120 -1.43 26.40 -6.56
CA GLY A 120 -0.62 27.53 -6.96
C GLY A 120 0.87 27.31 -6.69
N LEU A 121 1.24 26.82 -5.51
CA LEU A 121 2.63 26.48 -5.17
C LEU A 121 3.19 25.40 -6.10
N VAL A 122 2.41 24.35 -6.36
CA VAL A 122 2.78 23.27 -7.30
C VAL A 122 2.99 23.85 -8.69
N ALA A 123 2.05 24.66 -9.19
CA ALA A 123 2.16 25.25 -10.52
C ALA A 123 3.37 26.17 -10.66
N LEU A 124 3.61 27.05 -9.69
CA LEU A 124 4.74 27.97 -9.69
C LEU A 124 6.08 27.23 -9.64
N THR A 125 6.19 26.24 -8.75
CA THR A 125 7.39 25.40 -8.63
C THR A 125 7.66 24.61 -9.91
N THR A 126 6.59 24.08 -10.52
CA THR A 126 6.67 23.35 -11.79
C THR A 126 7.21 24.27 -12.88
N VAL A 127 6.60 25.44 -13.11
CA VAL A 127 7.03 26.40 -14.14
C VAL A 127 8.48 26.85 -13.91
N ALA A 128 8.86 27.17 -12.66
CA ALA A 128 10.22 27.57 -12.33
C ALA A 128 11.26 26.46 -12.60
N SER A 129 10.85 25.19 -12.49
CA SER A 129 11.74 24.03 -12.73
C SER A 129 11.84 23.65 -14.20
N PHE A 130 10.81 23.94 -15.01
CA PHE A 130 10.76 23.52 -16.41
C PHE A 130 11.93 24.07 -17.24
N GLU A 131 12.33 25.33 -17.03
CA GLU A 131 13.38 26.00 -17.80
C GLU A 131 14.74 25.31 -17.65
N SER A 132 15.08 24.86 -16.45
CA SER A 132 16.41 24.29 -16.15
C SER A 132 16.47 22.77 -16.18
N VAL A 133 15.35 22.11 -15.84
CA VAL A 133 15.31 20.67 -15.56
C VAL A 133 14.61 19.87 -16.68
N GLY A 134 13.69 20.49 -17.42
CA GLY A 134 12.92 19.84 -18.46
C GLY A 134 11.60 19.22 -17.98
N ALA A 135 10.64 19.13 -18.90
CA ALA A 135 9.25 18.77 -18.59
C ALA A 135 9.10 17.36 -18.00
N ILE A 136 9.79 16.37 -18.57
CA ILE A 136 9.65 14.96 -18.17
C ILE A 136 10.11 14.75 -16.74
N LEU A 137 11.30 15.28 -16.40
CA LEU A 137 11.88 15.10 -15.08
C LEU A 137 11.08 15.82 -14.00
N VAL A 138 10.53 17.01 -14.30
CA VAL A 138 9.67 17.73 -13.35
C VAL A 138 8.42 16.91 -13.01
N VAL A 139 7.73 16.35 -14.02
CA VAL A 139 6.55 15.51 -13.78
C VAL A 139 6.91 14.26 -12.98
N ALA A 140 8.01 13.60 -13.32
CA ALA A 140 8.46 12.40 -12.60
C ALA A 140 8.79 12.70 -11.12
N MET A 141 9.53 13.78 -10.86
CA MET A 141 9.92 14.18 -9.50
C MET A 141 8.75 14.73 -8.67
N LEU A 142 7.71 15.25 -9.31
CA LEU A 142 6.50 15.70 -8.61
C LEU A 142 5.70 14.50 -8.06
N ILE A 143 5.66 13.38 -8.78
CA ILE A 143 4.74 12.27 -8.51
C ILE A 143 5.45 11.09 -7.83
N VAL A 144 6.53 10.59 -8.42
CA VAL A 144 7.11 9.28 -8.08
C VAL A 144 7.71 9.23 -6.67
N PRO A 145 8.49 10.22 -6.19
CA PRO A 145 9.01 10.21 -4.82
C PRO A 145 7.90 10.21 -3.76
N GLY A 146 6.83 10.98 -3.98
CA GLY A 146 5.66 11.02 -3.10
C GLY A 146 4.92 9.69 -3.06
N ALA A 147 4.68 9.09 -4.23
CA ALA A 147 4.06 7.77 -4.34
C ALA A 147 4.91 6.67 -3.69
N ALA A 148 6.23 6.70 -3.90
CA ALA A 148 7.16 5.78 -3.26
C ALA A 148 7.13 5.93 -1.74
N ALA A 149 7.19 7.17 -1.22
CA ALA A 149 7.17 7.46 0.20
C ALA A 149 5.87 7.02 0.90
N TYR A 150 4.72 7.21 0.24
CA TYR A 150 3.41 6.82 0.77
C TYR A 150 3.30 5.31 1.03
N LEU A 151 4.02 4.48 0.27
CA LEU A 151 4.05 3.03 0.50
C LEU A 151 4.71 2.66 1.83
N TRP A 152 5.62 3.49 2.37
CA TRP A 152 6.39 3.15 3.57
C TRP A 152 5.74 3.64 4.87
N SER A 153 4.88 4.65 4.83
CA SER A 153 4.33 5.27 6.03
C SER A 153 2.99 5.95 5.77
N ASP A 154 2.07 5.84 6.73
CA ASP A 154 0.76 6.53 6.71
C ASP A 154 0.82 7.90 7.43
N ARG A 155 1.97 8.25 8.05
CA ARG A 155 2.18 9.54 8.72
C ARG A 155 2.67 10.59 7.73
N LEU A 156 1.87 11.64 7.50
CA LEU A 156 2.17 12.72 6.53
C LEU A 156 3.60 13.30 6.66
N ILE A 157 4.07 13.60 7.88
CA ILE A 157 5.41 14.17 8.07
C ILE A 157 6.52 13.21 7.64
N ALA A 158 6.34 11.91 7.88
CA ALA A 158 7.28 10.89 7.45
C ALA A 158 7.21 10.69 5.94
N VAL A 159 6.03 10.78 5.32
CA VAL A 159 5.86 10.74 3.86
C VAL A 159 6.60 11.92 3.20
N ILE A 160 6.44 13.15 3.72
CA ILE A 160 7.16 14.33 3.20
C ILE A 160 8.68 14.12 3.32
N GLY A 161 9.16 13.68 4.49
CA GLY A 161 10.59 13.43 4.71
C GLY A 161 11.17 12.35 3.79
N LEU A 162 10.45 11.23 3.61
CA LEU A 162 10.84 10.15 2.71
C LEU A 162 10.80 10.57 1.24
N ALA A 163 9.82 11.37 0.82
CA ALA A 163 9.73 11.86 -0.55
C ALA A 163 10.92 12.77 -0.90
N VAL A 164 11.29 13.67 0.02
CA VAL A 164 12.49 14.52 -0.12
C VAL A 164 13.75 13.64 -0.18
N PHE A 165 13.87 12.67 0.72
CA PHE A 165 15.01 11.74 0.73
C PHE A 165 15.14 10.97 -0.59
N PHE A 166 14.04 10.36 -1.08
CA PHE A 166 14.04 9.64 -2.35
C PHE A 166 14.35 10.54 -3.54
N GLY A 167 13.85 11.78 -3.55
CA GLY A 167 14.18 12.78 -4.58
C GLY A 167 15.67 13.16 -4.59
N ILE A 168 16.29 13.35 -3.41
CA ILE A 168 17.72 13.64 -3.31
C ILE A 168 18.53 12.43 -3.77
N VAL A 169 18.19 11.23 -3.30
CA VAL A 169 18.89 10.00 -3.69
C VAL A 169 18.79 9.77 -5.19
N SER A 170 17.61 9.95 -5.80
CA SER A 170 17.44 9.76 -7.24
C SER A 170 18.16 10.81 -8.07
N ALA A 171 18.22 12.06 -7.62
CA ALA A 171 18.99 13.10 -8.28
C ALA A 171 20.50 12.78 -8.28
N VAL A 172 21.06 12.44 -7.11
CA VAL A 172 22.49 12.14 -6.96
C VAL A 172 22.86 10.86 -7.71
N ALA A 173 22.17 9.75 -7.44
CA ALA A 173 22.46 8.47 -8.08
C ALA A 173 22.17 8.50 -9.58
N GLY A 174 21.12 9.21 -10.01
CA GLY A 174 20.79 9.42 -11.42
C GLY A 174 21.87 10.19 -12.17
N TYR A 175 22.43 11.25 -11.57
CA TYR A 175 23.54 11.98 -12.15
C TYR A 175 24.79 11.11 -12.33
N PHE A 176 25.15 10.32 -11.30
CA PHE A 176 26.27 9.37 -11.42
C PHE A 176 25.98 8.31 -12.49
N LEU A 177 24.77 7.76 -12.55
CA LEU A 177 24.38 6.78 -13.54
C LEU A 177 24.47 7.34 -14.98
N ALA A 178 24.03 8.59 -15.18
CA ALA A 178 24.16 9.29 -16.44
C ALA A 178 25.63 9.44 -16.86
N SER A 179 26.50 9.81 -15.93
CA SER A 179 27.95 9.93 -16.18
C SER A 179 28.60 8.59 -16.52
N LEU A 180 28.17 7.48 -15.89
CA LEU A 180 28.73 6.15 -16.17
C LEU A 180 28.31 5.61 -17.54
N TRP A 181 27.08 5.86 -17.95
CA TRP A 181 26.51 5.33 -19.21
C TRP A 181 26.50 6.33 -20.36
N ASN A 182 27.07 7.52 -20.16
CA ASN A 182 27.06 8.62 -21.12
C ASN A 182 25.65 8.87 -21.68
N SER A 183 24.66 8.86 -20.79
CA SER A 183 23.23 8.98 -21.10
C SER A 183 22.66 10.32 -20.62
N SER A 184 21.40 10.59 -20.94
CA SER A 184 20.68 11.79 -20.47
C SER A 184 20.59 11.80 -18.94
N ILE A 185 21.00 12.93 -18.33
CA ILE A 185 20.92 13.15 -16.88
C ILE A 185 19.47 13.02 -16.40
N ALA A 186 18.54 13.66 -17.09
CA ALA A 186 17.12 13.60 -16.77
C ALA A 186 16.57 12.18 -16.87
N GLY A 187 16.87 11.48 -17.97
CA GLY A 187 16.46 10.09 -18.16
C GLY A 187 17.01 9.16 -17.06
N ALA A 188 18.28 9.28 -16.72
CA ALA A 188 18.90 8.47 -15.67
C ALA A 188 18.29 8.73 -14.28
N MET A 189 18.01 9.99 -13.92
CA MET A 189 17.30 10.32 -12.68
C MET A 189 15.90 9.69 -12.62
N VAL A 190 15.16 9.73 -13.73
CA VAL A 190 13.83 9.09 -13.84
C VAL A 190 13.94 7.56 -13.69
N VAL A 191 14.93 6.93 -14.29
CA VAL A 191 15.16 5.49 -14.15
C VAL A 191 15.47 5.13 -12.70
N VAL A 192 16.31 5.91 -12.01
CA VAL A 192 16.64 5.65 -10.60
C VAL A 192 15.40 5.81 -9.70
N ILE A 193 14.63 6.90 -9.83
CA ILE A 193 13.42 7.08 -9.01
C ILE A 193 12.35 6.03 -9.34
N GLY A 194 12.24 5.61 -10.61
CA GLY A 194 11.39 4.49 -11.02
C GLY A 194 11.82 3.17 -10.37
N GLY A 195 13.13 2.93 -10.28
CA GLY A 195 13.70 1.79 -9.54
C GLY A 195 13.40 1.85 -8.04
N ILE A 196 13.53 3.02 -7.41
CA ILE A 196 13.16 3.25 -6.00
C ILE A 196 11.67 2.98 -5.79
N PHE A 197 10.81 3.44 -6.70
CA PHE A 197 9.38 3.17 -6.65
C PHE A 197 9.07 1.67 -6.78
N LEU A 198 9.67 0.98 -7.76
CA LEU A 198 9.48 -0.45 -7.94
C LEU A 198 9.95 -1.24 -6.71
N PHE A 199 11.09 -0.88 -6.15
CA PHE A 199 11.58 -1.44 -4.89
C PHE A 199 10.59 -1.20 -3.75
N SER A 200 10.08 0.03 -3.61
CA SER A 200 9.09 0.40 -2.59
C SER A 200 7.78 -0.38 -2.75
N LEU A 201 7.33 -0.59 -3.99
CA LEU A 201 6.11 -1.35 -4.32
C LEU A 201 6.24 -2.84 -3.95
N LEU A 202 7.44 -3.40 -4.13
CA LEU A 202 7.71 -4.80 -3.82
C LEU A 202 7.87 -5.01 -2.30
N PHE A 203 8.68 -4.18 -1.65
CA PHE A 203 9.17 -4.43 -0.30
C PHE A 203 8.51 -3.62 0.83
N SER A 204 7.55 -2.74 0.53
CA SER A 204 6.84 -2.00 1.57
C SER A 204 6.18 -2.94 2.61
N PRO A 205 6.28 -2.63 3.92
CA PRO A 205 5.78 -3.51 4.99
C PRO A 205 4.25 -3.60 5.06
N ASN A 206 3.55 -2.49 4.85
CA ASN A 206 2.08 -2.43 5.00
C ASN A 206 1.34 -2.53 3.66
N GLN A 207 1.94 -1.99 2.59
CA GLN A 207 1.27 -1.84 1.30
C GLN A 207 1.96 -2.62 0.17
N GLY A 208 3.15 -3.21 0.44
CA GLY A 208 3.93 -3.91 -0.56
C GLY A 208 3.30 -5.22 -1.02
N VAL A 209 3.54 -5.56 -2.29
CA VAL A 209 2.99 -6.77 -2.92
C VAL A 209 3.50 -8.03 -2.21
N LEU A 210 4.80 -8.10 -1.88
CA LEU A 210 5.35 -9.27 -1.19
C LEU A 210 4.82 -9.41 0.23
N ALA A 211 4.68 -8.31 0.98
CA ALA A 211 4.14 -8.35 2.33
C ALA A 211 2.69 -8.87 2.34
N ARG A 212 1.86 -8.40 1.40
CA ARG A 212 0.47 -8.88 1.24
C ARG A 212 0.40 -10.35 0.83
N VAL A 213 1.23 -10.77 -0.12
CA VAL A 213 1.29 -12.19 -0.54
C VAL A 213 1.75 -13.07 0.62
N TYR A 214 2.78 -12.65 1.36
CA TYR A 214 3.28 -13.38 2.51
C TYR A 214 2.23 -13.52 3.62
N GLN A 215 1.55 -12.42 3.97
CA GLN A 215 0.46 -12.44 4.95
C GLN A 215 -0.68 -13.36 4.50
N ARG A 216 -1.09 -13.28 3.23
CA ARG A 216 -2.13 -14.15 2.65
C ARG A 216 -1.72 -15.62 2.72
N VAL A 217 -0.51 -15.97 2.28
CA VAL A 217 -0.01 -17.35 2.32
C VAL A 217 0.06 -17.86 3.76
N ARG A 218 0.55 -17.04 4.70
CA ARG A 218 0.64 -17.41 6.12
C ARG A 218 -0.75 -17.66 6.71
N LEU A 219 -1.72 -16.79 6.44
CA LEU A 219 -3.11 -16.95 6.88
C LEU A 219 -3.74 -18.19 6.25
N SER A 220 -3.59 -18.40 4.94
CA SER A 220 -4.11 -19.60 4.26
C SER A 220 -3.50 -20.89 4.80
N LEU A 221 -2.21 -20.88 5.16
CA LEU A 221 -1.56 -22.03 5.80
C LEU A 221 -2.07 -22.26 7.23
N GLN A 222 -2.45 -21.22 7.96
CA GLN A 222 -3.02 -21.34 9.31
C GLN A 222 -4.45 -21.88 9.25
N VAL A 223 -5.31 -21.29 8.40
CA VAL A 223 -6.69 -21.78 8.17
C VAL A 223 -6.69 -23.24 7.71
N ALA A 224 -5.82 -23.60 6.76
CA ALA A 224 -5.68 -24.98 6.31
C ALA A 224 -5.27 -25.94 7.46
N GLN A 225 -4.41 -25.50 8.39
CA GLN A 225 -4.02 -26.31 9.55
C GLN A 225 -5.20 -26.49 10.51
N ASP A 226 -5.91 -25.42 10.81
CA ASP A 226 -7.02 -25.41 11.76
C ASP A 226 -8.17 -26.29 11.23
N HIS A 227 -8.54 -26.16 9.95
CA HIS A 227 -9.56 -27.00 9.30
C HIS A 227 -9.18 -28.49 9.32
N MET A 228 -7.91 -28.83 9.07
CA MET A 228 -7.45 -30.23 9.13
C MET A 228 -7.57 -30.81 10.54
N LEU A 229 -7.25 -30.03 11.57
CA LEU A 229 -7.36 -30.45 12.97
C LEU A 229 -8.83 -30.58 13.40
N LEU A 230 -9.69 -29.62 13.03
CA LEU A 230 -11.13 -29.66 13.26
C LEU A 230 -11.79 -30.84 12.56
N ALA A 231 -11.40 -31.15 11.31
CA ALA A 231 -11.93 -32.29 10.57
C ALA A 231 -11.62 -33.62 11.27
N LEU A 232 -10.42 -33.77 11.86
CA LEU A 232 -10.06 -34.96 12.64
C LEU A 232 -10.88 -35.07 13.93
N VAL A 233 -11.00 -33.99 14.73
CA VAL A 233 -11.78 -34.05 15.98
C VAL A 233 -13.26 -34.27 15.70
N ARG A 234 -13.84 -33.58 14.71
CA ARG A 234 -15.25 -33.78 14.33
C ARG A 234 -15.52 -35.20 13.83
N ARG A 235 -14.51 -35.88 13.28
CA ARG A 235 -14.61 -37.30 12.90
C ARG A 235 -14.56 -38.22 14.12
N GLU A 236 -13.64 -37.98 15.05
CA GLU A 236 -13.59 -38.67 16.35
C GLU A 236 -14.89 -38.52 17.17
N GLU A 237 -15.60 -37.39 17.04
CA GLU A 237 -16.91 -37.21 17.68
C GLU A 237 -18.03 -38.06 17.06
N LYS A 238 -17.96 -38.34 15.75
CA LYS A 238 -19.00 -39.08 15.01
C LYS A 238 -18.80 -40.58 15.07
N GLU A 239 -17.55 -41.03 15.01
CA GLU A 239 -17.17 -42.43 15.04
C GLU A 239 -16.51 -42.70 16.40
N ALA A 240 -17.19 -43.42 17.30
CA ALA A 240 -16.76 -43.62 18.71
C ALA A 240 -15.41 -44.36 18.90
N GLU A 241 -14.73 -44.74 17.81
CA GLU A 241 -13.37 -45.28 17.78
C GLU A 241 -12.45 -44.29 17.06
N ARG A 242 -11.16 -44.23 17.41
CA ARG A 242 -10.14 -43.35 16.78
C ARG A 242 -10.12 -43.51 15.25
N ALA A 243 -11.01 -42.80 14.57
CA ALA A 243 -11.20 -42.89 13.14
C ALA A 243 -10.46 -41.73 12.50
N GLY A 244 -9.20 -41.98 12.15
CA GLY A 244 -8.44 -40.99 11.42
C GLY A 244 -8.95 -40.79 9.99
N LEU A 245 -8.38 -39.79 9.30
CA LEU A 245 -8.67 -39.49 7.90
C LEU A 245 -7.55 -40.00 6.98
N ARG A 246 -7.88 -40.38 5.74
CA ARG A 246 -6.83 -40.59 4.73
C ARG A 246 -6.13 -39.24 4.42
N PRO A 247 -4.84 -39.22 4.08
CA PRO A 247 -4.15 -37.97 3.77
C PRO A 247 -4.83 -37.13 2.68
N ALA A 248 -5.41 -37.78 1.67
CA ALA A 248 -6.14 -37.10 0.60
C ALA A 248 -7.45 -36.44 1.09
N GLU A 249 -8.17 -37.10 2.01
CA GLU A 249 -9.40 -36.56 2.62
C GLU A 249 -9.05 -35.36 3.51
N LEU A 250 -7.93 -35.43 4.22
CA LEU A 250 -7.45 -34.33 5.08
C LEU A 250 -7.03 -33.10 4.24
N VAL A 251 -6.32 -33.31 3.12
CA VAL A 251 -5.95 -32.24 2.19
C VAL A 251 -7.20 -31.61 1.56
N ALA A 252 -8.23 -32.40 1.24
CA ALA A 252 -9.50 -31.90 0.74
C ALA A 252 -10.29 -31.10 1.81
N ALA A 253 -10.24 -31.53 3.07
CA ALA A 253 -10.90 -30.85 4.18
C ALA A 253 -10.32 -29.45 4.49
N ALA A 254 -9.09 -29.16 4.04
CA ALA A 254 -8.46 -27.86 4.27
C ALA A 254 -9.13 -26.69 3.54
N ALA A 255 -9.95 -26.96 2.50
CA ALA A 255 -10.66 -25.96 1.70
C ALA A 255 -9.79 -24.82 1.12
N VAL A 256 -8.50 -25.06 0.93
CA VAL A 256 -7.51 -24.10 0.39
C VAL A 256 -6.84 -24.70 -0.85
N TRP A 257 -6.18 -23.86 -1.65
CA TRP A 257 -5.38 -24.28 -2.80
C TRP A 257 -4.46 -25.48 -2.45
N SER A 258 -4.58 -26.57 -3.22
CA SER A 258 -3.97 -27.89 -2.94
C SER A 258 -2.49 -27.88 -2.49
N PRO A 259 -1.55 -27.15 -3.14
CA PRO A 259 -0.16 -27.15 -2.69
C PRO A 259 0.03 -26.46 -1.32
N LEU A 260 -0.79 -25.47 -0.98
CA LEU A 260 -0.77 -24.89 0.38
C LEU A 260 -1.30 -25.89 1.41
N ALA A 261 -2.35 -26.64 1.07
CA ALA A 261 -2.87 -27.71 1.93
C ALA A 261 -1.81 -28.81 2.16
N GLN A 262 -1.04 -29.19 1.13
CA GLN A 262 0.07 -30.13 1.29
C GLN A 262 1.20 -29.58 2.17
N LEU A 263 1.53 -28.29 2.04
CA LEU A 263 2.50 -27.63 2.92
C LEU A 263 1.99 -27.54 4.37
N ALA A 264 0.71 -27.26 4.58
CA ALA A 264 0.06 -27.25 5.88
C ALA A 264 0.11 -28.65 6.54
N PHE A 265 -0.23 -29.70 5.79
CA PHE A 265 -0.11 -31.09 6.24
C PHE A 265 1.33 -31.45 6.63
N GLY A 266 2.31 -31.08 5.79
CA GLY A 266 3.73 -31.27 6.09
C GLY A 266 4.18 -30.50 7.34
N SER A 267 3.68 -29.29 7.55
CA SER A 267 3.93 -28.47 8.75
C SER A 267 3.36 -29.13 10.01
N LEU A 268 2.12 -29.62 9.98
CA LEU A 268 1.50 -30.32 11.11
C LEU A 268 2.27 -31.58 11.50
N ARG A 269 2.72 -32.35 10.50
CA ARG A 269 3.55 -33.54 10.71
C ARG A 269 4.92 -33.20 11.31
N ARG A 270 5.59 -32.14 10.81
CA ARG A 270 6.87 -31.65 11.38
C ARG A 270 6.73 -31.19 12.83
N ARG A 271 5.58 -30.60 13.19
CA ARG A 271 5.26 -30.17 14.55
C ARG A 271 4.81 -31.32 15.48
N GLN A 272 4.79 -32.55 14.98
CA GLN A 272 4.34 -33.76 15.69
C GLN A 272 2.90 -33.65 16.19
N LEU A 273 2.03 -32.92 15.47
CA LEU A 273 0.61 -32.82 15.81
C LEU A 273 -0.20 -33.99 15.26
N LEU A 274 0.29 -34.65 14.20
CA LEU A 274 -0.35 -35.76 13.54
C LEU A 274 0.47 -37.05 13.70
N VAL A 275 -0.21 -38.18 13.87
CA VAL A 275 0.36 -39.53 13.85
C VAL A 275 -0.22 -40.26 12.65
N GLN A 276 0.59 -41.06 11.96
CA GLN A 276 0.13 -41.88 10.85
C GLN A 276 0.20 -43.35 11.25
N ALA A 277 -0.95 -44.02 11.30
CA ALA A 277 -1.09 -45.44 11.61
C ALA A 277 -1.99 -46.10 10.57
N ASN A 278 -1.61 -47.29 10.08
CA ASN A 278 -2.42 -48.11 9.17
C ASN A 278 -2.93 -47.37 7.90
N GLY A 279 -2.16 -46.43 7.37
CA GLY A 279 -2.53 -45.64 6.17
C GLY A 279 -3.49 -44.47 6.45
N VAL A 280 -3.82 -44.25 7.71
CA VAL A 280 -4.74 -43.22 8.18
C VAL A 280 -3.96 -42.22 9.06
N VAL A 281 -4.40 -40.96 9.06
CA VAL A 281 -3.84 -39.87 9.87
C VAL A 281 -4.74 -39.62 11.06
N GLU A 282 -4.17 -39.66 12.25
CA GLU A 282 -4.82 -39.42 13.53
C GLU A 282 -4.16 -38.25 14.27
N LEU A 283 -4.85 -37.69 15.27
CA LEU A 283 -4.28 -36.68 16.14
C LEU A 283 -3.29 -37.32 17.12
N SER A 284 -2.12 -36.71 17.27
CA SER A 284 -1.25 -36.99 18.43
C SER A 284 -1.88 -36.45 19.71
N ALA A 285 -1.41 -36.87 20.89
CA ALA A 285 -1.84 -36.29 22.16
C ALA A 285 -1.70 -34.74 22.20
N LYS A 286 -0.63 -34.21 21.60
CA LYS A 286 -0.41 -32.76 21.47
C LYS A 286 -1.37 -32.13 20.46
N GLY A 287 -1.62 -32.81 19.33
CA GLY A 287 -2.58 -32.41 18.31
C GLY A 287 -4.00 -32.35 18.86
N GLN A 288 -4.37 -33.31 19.69
CA GLN A 288 -5.68 -33.39 20.33
C GLN A 288 -5.93 -32.19 21.26
N GLN A 289 -4.93 -31.79 22.06
CA GLN A 289 -5.05 -30.57 22.88
C GLN A 289 -5.28 -29.31 22.04
N VAL A 290 -4.53 -29.15 20.94
CA VAL A 290 -4.69 -27.98 20.04
C VAL A 290 -6.05 -28.01 19.35
N ALA A 291 -6.46 -29.17 18.86
CA ALA A 291 -7.70 -29.31 18.11
C ALA A 291 -8.94 -29.16 19.01
N LEU A 292 -8.90 -29.65 20.26
CA LEU A 292 -9.95 -29.40 21.25
C LEU A 292 -10.05 -27.92 21.64
N ARG A 293 -8.91 -27.21 21.72
CA ARG A 293 -8.92 -25.76 21.94
C ARG A 293 -9.59 -25.00 20.80
N LEU A 294 -9.25 -25.35 19.55
CA LEU A 294 -9.91 -24.79 18.36
C LEU A 294 -11.41 -25.08 18.37
N LEU A 295 -11.80 -26.32 18.64
CA LEU A 295 -13.21 -26.71 18.73
C LEU A 295 -13.97 -25.98 19.85
N ARG A 296 -13.33 -25.75 21.00
CA ARG A 296 -13.89 -24.92 22.07
C ARG A 296 -14.14 -23.49 21.60
N HIS A 297 -13.18 -22.88 20.91
CA HIS A 297 -13.34 -21.52 20.38
C HIS A 297 -14.51 -21.45 19.39
N HIS A 298 -14.61 -22.42 18.48
CA HIS A 298 -15.72 -22.54 17.52
C HIS A 298 -17.08 -22.56 18.24
N ARG A 299 -17.24 -23.50 19.20
CA ARG A 299 -18.48 -23.67 19.94
C ARG A 299 -18.89 -22.45 20.76
N LEU A 300 -17.93 -21.80 21.43
CA LEU A 300 -18.21 -20.57 22.18
C LEU A 300 -18.74 -19.46 21.27
N TRP A 301 -18.23 -19.37 20.03
CA TRP A 301 -18.74 -18.42 19.05
C TRP A 301 -20.14 -18.80 18.56
N GLU A 302 -20.38 -20.09 18.29
CA GLU A 302 -21.71 -20.55 17.90
C GLU A 302 -22.74 -20.24 19.00
N THR A 303 -22.40 -20.50 20.26
CA THR A 303 -23.26 -20.16 21.40
C THR A 303 -23.45 -18.64 21.53
N TYR A 304 -22.39 -17.83 21.41
CA TYR A 304 -22.48 -16.37 21.50
C TYR A 304 -23.39 -15.78 20.41
N MET A 305 -23.22 -16.22 19.17
CA MET A 305 -24.02 -15.74 18.04
C MET A 305 -25.49 -16.18 18.14
N SER A 306 -25.76 -17.38 18.66
CA SER A 306 -27.12 -17.80 18.99
C SER A 306 -27.77 -16.88 20.04
N HIS A 307 -27.02 -16.47 21.06
CA HIS A 307 -27.49 -15.47 22.05
C HIS A 307 -27.79 -14.09 21.44
N LEU A 308 -27.12 -13.73 20.34
CA LEU A 308 -27.41 -12.51 19.58
C LEU A 308 -28.65 -12.63 18.68
N GLY A 309 -29.34 -13.77 18.68
CA GLY A 309 -30.58 -14.00 17.94
C GLY A 309 -30.38 -14.46 16.49
N LEU A 310 -29.18 -14.95 16.14
CA LEU A 310 -28.95 -15.58 14.83
C LEU A 310 -29.59 -16.99 14.80
N PRO A 311 -30.32 -17.37 13.74
CA PRO A 311 -30.87 -18.71 13.60
C PRO A 311 -29.76 -19.76 13.60
N GLU A 312 -29.95 -20.88 14.29
CA GLU A 312 -28.94 -21.94 14.48
C GLU A 312 -28.31 -22.41 13.16
N ASP A 313 -29.09 -22.47 12.08
CA ASP A 313 -28.63 -22.86 10.74
C ASP A 313 -27.68 -21.85 10.06
N HIS A 314 -27.56 -20.62 10.58
CA HIS A 314 -26.78 -19.52 10.00
C HIS A 314 -25.58 -19.12 10.86
N VAL A 315 -25.35 -19.81 11.97
CA VAL A 315 -24.28 -19.44 12.90
C VAL A 315 -22.92 -20.02 12.50
N HIS A 316 -22.92 -21.15 11.78
CA HIS A 316 -21.71 -21.89 11.45
C HIS A 316 -20.72 -21.11 10.58
N ASP A 317 -21.16 -20.59 9.42
CA ASP A 317 -20.26 -19.91 8.47
C ASP A 317 -19.68 -18.60 9.02
N PRO A 318 -20.45 -17.75 9.74
CA PRO A 318 -19.89 -16.57 10.41
C PRO A 318 -18.93 -16.91 11.55
N ALA A 319 -19.19 -17.98 12.31
CA ALA A 319 -18.31 -18.44 13.38
C ALA A 319 -16.97 -18.94 12.80
N ASP A 320 -17.01 -19.76 11.74
CA ASP A 320 -15.85 -20.26 10.99
C ASP A 320 -15.00 -19.10 10.41
N ALA A 321 -15.65 -18.05 9.92
CA ALA A 321 -14.95 -16.88 9.40
C ALA A 321 -14.20 -16.07 10.47
N ILE A 322 -14.66 -16.10 11.73
CA ILE A 322 -14.17 -15.24 12.82
C ILE A 322 -13.21 -16.00 13.75
N GLU A 323 -13.35 -17.32 13.90
CA GLU A 323 -12.58 -18.12 14.85
C GLU A 323 -11.07 -18.06 14.64
N HIS A 324 -10.60 -17.86 13.41
CA HIS A 324 -9.18 -17.80 13.07
C HIS A 324 -8.53 -16.45 13.35
N PHE A 325 -9.33 -15.39 13.53
CA PHE A 325 -8.82 -14.02 13.69
C PHE A 325 -8.70 -13.58 15.15
N ILE A 326 -9.23 -14.37 16.08
CA ILE A 326 -9.41 -13.94 17.47
C ILE A 326 -8.55 -14.77 18.42
N GLY A 327 -7.75 -14.05 19.23
CA GLY A 327 -6.82 -14.63 20.20
C GLY A 327 -7.51 -15.25 21.42
N GLY A 328 -6.73 -16.03 22.20
CA GLY A 328 -7.23 -16.73 23.38
C GLY A 328 -7.82 -15.84 24.48
N GLU A 329 -7.49 -14.54 24.52
CA GLU A 329 -8.06 -13.59 25.48
C GLU A 329 -9.56 -13.39 25.28
N LEU A 330 -10.00 -13.16 24.03
CA LEU A 330 -11.43 -12.96 23.77
C LEU A 330 -12.22 -14.27 23.93
N ALA A 331 -11.60 -15.43 23.62
CA ALA A 331 -12.21 -16.72 23.88
C ALA A 331 -12.40 -16.98 25.40
N ALA A 332 -11.47 -16.49 26.24
CA ALA A 332 -11.62 -16.52 27.69
C ALA A 332 -12.71 -15.56 28.18
N GLU A 333 -12.81 -14.37 27.59
CA GLU A 333 -13.86 -13.40 27.90
C GLU A 333 -15.25 -13.92 27.52
N LEU A 334 -15.40 -14.51 26.33
CA LEU A 334 -16.63 -15.17 25.88
C LEU A 334 -16.98 -16.35 26.80
N GLY A 335 -16.01 -17.17 27.17
CA GLY A 335 -16.21 -18.28 28.10
C GLY A 335 -16.57 -17.85 29.53
N ALA A 336 -16.29 -16.60 29.93
CA ALA A 336 -16.75 -16.04 31.19
C ALA A 336 -18.18 -15.49 31.12
N GLN A 337 -18.64 -15.09 29.93
CA GLN A 337 -19.99 -14.58 29.68
C GLN A 337 -21.00 -15.70 29.39
N ILE A 338 -20.55 -16.79 28.75
CA ILE A 338 -21.39 -17.93 28.36
C ILE A 338 -21.35 -18.98 29.45
N SER A 339 -22.51 -19.27 30.06
CA SER A 339 -22.65 -20.27 31.13
C SER A 339 -22.98 -21.68 30.61
N ASP A 340 -23.20 -21.83 29.30
CA ASP A 340 -23.67 -23.09 28.73
C ASP A 340 -22.55 -24.13 28.63
N GLU A 341 -22.88 -25.36 29.01
CA GLU A 341 -21.99 -26.51 28.86
C GLU A 341 -22.06 -27.14 27.45
N GLN A 342 -23.06 -26.76 26.65
CA GLN A 342 -23.33 -27.31 25.32
C GLN A 342 -23.47 -26.19 24.28
N ASP A 343 -23.06 -26.49 23.04
CA ASP A 343 -23.32 -25.65 21.87
C ASP A 343 -24.81 -25.72 21.45
N PRO A 344 -25.31 -24.81 20.58
CA PRO A 344 -26.70 -24.83 20.13
C PRO A 344 -27.14 -26.14 19.48
N GLN A 345 -26.18 -26.92 18.96
CA GLN A 345 -26.41 -28.23 18.35
C GLN A 345 -26.35 -29.41 19.34
N GLY A 346 -26.25 -29.13 20.65
CA GLY A 346 -26.32 -30.09 21.74
C GLY A 346 -25.02 -30.86 22.02
N LYS A 347 -23.87 -30.38 21.53
CA LYS A 347 -22.55 -30.99 21.80
C LYS A 347 -21.83 -30.27 22.93
N GLN A 348 -21.08 -31.03 23.73
CA GLN A 348 -20.37 -30.47 24.89
C GLN A 348 -19.24 -29.53 24.49
N ILE A 349 -19.16 -28.35 25.13
CA ILE A 349 -18.04 -27.42 24.95
C ILE A 349 -16.80 -28.00 25.68
N PRO A 350 -15.68 -28.26 24.99
CA PRO A 350 -14.47 -28.81 25.63
C PRO A 350 -13.96 -27.90 26.76
N PRO A 351 -13.37 -28.44 27.85
CA PRO A 351 -12.87 -27.64 28.99
C PRO A 351 -11.67 -26.74 28.64
N SER A 352 -11.40 -25.73 29.47
CA SER A 352 -10.47 -24.62 29.18
C SER A 352 -8.98 -24.93 29.39
N ASN A 353 -8.55 -26.19 29.27
CA ASN A 353 -7.21 -26.66 29.66
C ASN A 353 -6.03 -25.81 29.14
#